data_AF-A0A502LH38-F1
#
_entry.id   AF-A0A502LH38-F1
#
_cell.length_a   1.000
_cell.length_b   1.000
_cell.length_c   1.000
_cell.angle_alpha   90.00
_cell.angle_beta   90.00
_cell.angle_gamma   90.00
#
_symmetry.space_group_name_H-M   'P 1'
#
loop_
_entity.id
_entity.type
_entity.pdbx_description
1 polymer ?
#
loop_
_entity_poly.entity_id
_entity_poly.type
_entity_poly.pdbx_seq_one_letter_code
_entity_poly.pdbx_strand_id
1 'polypeptide(L)'
;MNTKKTWLVFPALFILICALLAGYFILIGSGMFNQPNLTLILLTTAVIILLSSSKKTFYFILLPLSLLHAIYTPTGLNFGAPSYQYIASLFATDMLETKEFLLQIPISSYLIAFSIPILIFVQYKSAVKFDIKFYQNKTFIAFTTLLFAYHLPISSPLKETVDSTVKILDEVQKLKKMSQSDDWGKSTLENSPYDDYVIVLGESARKDYHHAYGYPIENTPFMSNSKGILIDGFRSAGTNTVSSLRLMLTLPNKEKWEPNYNLSLIDLVKSAGIKTYWLSNQGMLGEFDTPVSSLASKADETIFLKKGGSFNSTNFSDFDLLPKFAKVLENPIQGKRFIVLHIYGSHPLACDRVEDYPKIFDDNKIAPKYGYLNCYISSIKKTDEFLKRVYEQLKENNLKNHRTFSMVYFSDHGLCHQQDEKQNILLFNQNCFSREHHNIPLFKVSSDDTERKEYKVFKSGLNFLEGIAHWVGIKNPKLNHEEDLFSNESDKDDFGLQKRINEKYRKDDDPAIDIRPNINAQ
;
A
#
# COMPACT_ATOMS: atom_id res chain seq x y z
N MET A 1 20.56 57.48 -22.17
CA MET A 1 20.01 56.21 -21.62
C MET A 1 20.02 55.17 -22.73
N ASN A 2 20.78 54.09 -22.55
CA ASN A 2 21.16 53.15 -23.61
C ASN A 2 20.04 52.12 -23.84
N THR A 3 19.11 52.41 -24.76
CA THR A 3 17.88 51.63 -25.06
C THR A 3 18.15 50.16 -25.44
N LYS A 4 19.37 49.82 -25.86
CA LYS A 4 19.79 48.43 -26.13
C LYS A 4 19.99 47.58 -24.87
N LYS A 5 20.35 48.16 -23.72
CA LYS A 5 20.54 47.39 -22.46
C LYS A 5 19.23 47.07 -21.75
N THR A 6 18.22 47.93 -21.85
CA THR A 6 16.89 47.71 -21.26
C THR A 6 16.12 46.56 -21.93
N TRP A 7 16.38 46.27 -23.20
CA TRP A 7 15.68 45.21 -23.96
C TRP A 7 16.07 43.78 -23.54
N LEU A 8 17.26 43.60 -22.94
CA LEU A 8 17.74 42.30 -22.45
C LEU A 8 17.28 41.97 -21.01
N VAL A 9 16.69 42.93 -20.29
CA VAL A 9 16.19 42.74 -18.92
C VAL A 9 14.98 41.81 -18.91
N PHE A 10 14.02 42.00 -19.83
CA PHE A 10 12.81 41.17 -19.88
C PHE A 10 13.11 39.69 -20.22
N PRO A 11 13.96 39.37 -21.23
CA PRO A 11 14.37 37.99 -21.46
C PRO A 11 15.15 37.39 -20.29
N ALA A 12 16.02 38.15 -19.62
CA ALA A 12 16.75 37.67 -18.45
C ALA A 12 15.81 37.34 -17.28
N LEU A 13 14.82 38.20 -17.03
CA LEU A 13 13.80 37.98 -16.02
C LEU A 13 12.94 36.75 -16.36
N PHE A 14 12.53 36.61 -17.62
CA PHE A 14 11.78 35.45 -18.09
C PHE A 14 12.55 34.13 -17.88
N ILE A 15 13.83 34.09 -18.25
CA ILE A 15 14.70 32.92 -18.04
C ILE A 15 14.79 32.58 -16.53
N LEU A 16 14.94 33.60 -15.68
CA LEU A 16 14.99 33.42 -14.23
C LEU A 16 13.66 32.89 -13.68
N ILE A 17 12.52 33.43 -14.12
CA ILE A 17 11.20 32.96 -13.71
C ILE A 17 10.99 31.49 -14.11
N CYS A 18 11.34 31.11 -15.35
CA CYS A 18 11.24 29.71 -15.77
C CYS A 18 12.12 28.79 -14.90
N ALA A 19 13.34 29.22 -14.56
CA ALA A 19 14.25 28.45 -13.70
C ALA A 19 13.77 28.39 -12.23
N LEU A 20 13.12 29.44 -11.73
CA LEU A 20 12.49 29.48 -10.40
C LEU A 20 11.30 28.54 -10.31
N LEU A 21 10.40 28.60 -11.30
CA LEU A 21 9.24 27.70 -11.37
C LEU A 21 9.66 26.24 -11.52
N ALA A 22 10.63 25.95 -12.40
CA ALA A 22 11.17 24.60 -12.54
C ALA A 22 11.84 24.12 -11.24
N GLY A 23 12.62 24.98 -10.56
CA GLY A 23 13.23 24.65 -9.28
C GLY A 23 12.20 24.36 -8.19
N TYR A 24 11.16 25.18 -8.09
CA TYR A 24 10.05 24.95 -7.17
C TYR A 24 9.34 23.62 -7.44
N PHE A 25 8.97 23.35 -8.71
CA PHE A 25 8.31 22.11 -9.12
C PHE A 25 9.16 20.85 -8.91
N ILE A 26 10.47 20.92 -9.12
CA ILE A 26 11.38 19.82 -8.79
C ILE A 26 11.33 19.49 -7.29
N LEU A 27 11.35 20.53 -6.43
CA LEU A 27 11.35 20.34 -4.98
C LEU A 27 10.04 19.77 -4.45
N ILE A 28 8.90 20.36 -4.81
CA ILE A 28 7.60 19.79 -4.40
C ILE A 28 7.38 18.40 -5.05
N GLY A 29 7.81 18.23 -6.30
CA GLY A 29 7.69 16.97 -7.04
C GLY A 29 8.54 15.83 -6.49
N SER A 30 9.54 16.13 -5.68
CA SER A 30 10.31 15.10 -4.97
C SER A 30 9.51 14.40 -3.87
N GLY A 31 8.43 15.03 -3.38
CA GLY A 31 7.69 14.56 -2.20
C GLY A 31 8.44 14.70 -0.86
N MET A 32 9.69 15.16 -0.87
CA MET A 32 10.48 15.42 0.33
C MET A 32 10.22 16.80 0.94
N PHE A 33 9.85 17.78 0.10
CA PHE A 33 9.73 19.18 0.48
C PHE A 33 8.35 19.74 0.08
N ASN A 34 7.30 19.37 0.83
CA ASN A 34 5.94 19.84 0.55
C ASN A 34 5.79 21.37 0.63
N GLN A 35 6.60 22.01 1.49
CA GLN A 35 6.75 23.46 1.54
C GLN A 35 8.23 23.83 1.46
N PRO A 36 8.80 23.91 0.23
CA PRO A 36 10.22 24.17 0.07
C PRO A 36 10.51 25.60 0.49
N ASN A 37 11.53 25.78 1.32
CA ASN A 37 11.96 27.12 1.72
C ASN A 37 12.57 27.89 0.52
N LEU A 38 12.54 29.22 0.61
CA LEU A 38 13.02 30.10 -0.47
C LEU A 38 14.47 29.79 -0.86
N THR A 39 15.31 29.48 0.13
CA THR A 39 16.70 29.12 -0.12
C THR A 39 16.84 27.91 -1.04
N LEU A 40 16.14 26.82 -0.75
CA LEU A 40 16.26 25.57 -1.49
C LEU A 40 15.81 25.77 -2.94
N ILE A 41 14.77 26.59 -3.14
CA ILE A 41 14.31 27.03 -4.46
C ILE A 41 15.45 27.77 -5.17
N LEU A 42 16.06 28.79 -4.53
CA LEU A 42 17.15 29.57 -5.12
C LEU A 42 18.39 28.71 -5.47
N LEU A 43 18.75 27.75 -4.60
CA LEU A 43 19.84 26.81 -4.85
C LEU A 43 19.54 25.92 -6.07
N THR A 44 18.34 25.37 -6.13
CA THR A 44 17.92 24.51 -7.26
C THR A 44 17.91 25.29 -8.56
N THR A 45 17.40 26.53 -8.53
CA THR A 45 17.44 27.47 -9.65
C THR A 45 18.88 27.79 -10.10
N ALA A 46 19.80 27.99 -9.16
CA ALA A 46 21.21 28.21 -9.48
C ALA A 46 21.82 26.99 -10.18
N VAL A 47 21.54 25.77 -9.70
CA VAL A 47 21.97 24.52 -10.36
C VAL A 47 21.44 24.43 -11.78
N ILE A 48 20.14 24.70 -12.00
CA ILE A 48 19.52 24.70 -13.33
C ILE A 48 20.26 25.69 -14.26
N ILE A 49 20.47 26.93 -13.82
CA ILE A 49 21.13 27.97 -14.63
C ILE A 49 22.58 27.59 -14.95
N LEU A 50 23.31 27.04 -13.98
CA LEU A 50 24.70 26.62 -14.16
C LEU A 50 24.80 25.42 -15.11
N LEU A 51 23.96 24.40 -14.97
CA LEU A 51 23.95 23.25 -15.88
C LEU A 51 23.44 23.61 -17.29
N SER A 52 22.60 24.64 -17.42
CA SER A 52 22.19 25.20 -18.71
C SER A 52 23.26 26.04 -19.41
N SER A 53 24.40 26.35 -18.75
CA SER A 53 25.46 27.19 -19.32
C SER A 53 26.25 26.54 -20.45
N SER A 54 26.25 25.21 -20.52
CA SER A 54 26.94 24.44 -21.56
C SER A 54 25.97 23.50 -22.26
N LYS A 55 26.08 23.43 -23.59
CA LYS A 55 25.29 22.51 -24.42
C LYS A 55 25.45 21.06 -23.96
N LYS A 56 26.67 20.67 -23.54
CA LYS A 56 26.94 19.30 -23.09
C LYS A 56 26.24 19.00 -21.75
N THR A 57 26.40 19.86 -20.75
CA THR A 57 25.78 19.67 -19.43
C THR A 57 24.26 19.75 -19.51
N PHE A 58 23.72 20.60 -20.39
CA PHE A 58 22.27 20.66 -20.62
C PHE A 58 21.72 19.34 -21.18
N TYR A 59 22.26 18.87 -22.32
CA TYR A 59 21.69 17.72 -23.02
C TYR A 59 22.06 16.36 -22.39
N PHE A 60 23.22 16.24 -21.73
CA PHE A 60 23.67 14.97 -21.15
C PHE A 60 23.46 14.84 -19.63
N ILE A 61 23.14 15.93 -18.92
CA ILE A 61 22.95 15.90 -17.46
C ILE A 61 21.58 16.47 -17.09
N LEU A 62 21.35 17.77 -17.28
CA LEU A 62 20.15 18.44 -16.78
C LEU A 62 18.86 17.92 -17.41
N LEU A 63 18.82 17.81 -18.74
CA LEU A 63 17.62 17.36 -19.45
C LEU A 63 17.26 15.90 -19.10
N PRO A 64 18.18 14.92 -19.18
CA PRO A 64 17.89 13.55 -18.75
C PRO A 64 17.44 13.44 -17.28
N LEU A 65 18.10 14.14 -16.36
CA LEU A 65 17.70 14.14 -14.94
C LEU A 65 16.31 14.75 -14.75
N SER A 66 15.99 15.83 -15.47
CA SER A 66 14.66 16.44 -15.40
C SER A 66 13.56 15.54 -15.96
N LEU A 67 13.84 14.77 -17.01
CA LEU A 67 12.91 13.79 -17.57
C LEU A 67 12.69 12.62 -16.60
N LEU A 68 13.76 12.11 -15.99
CA LEU A 68 13.66 11.06 -14.98
C LEU A 68 12.88 11.54 -13.75
N HIS A 69 13.17 12.76 -13.27
CA HIS A 69 12.44 13.37 -12.15
C HIS A 69 10.96 13.59 -12.47
N ALA A 70 10.64 13.98 -13.71
CA ALA A 70 9.27 14.15 -14.17
C ALA A 70 8.48 12.82 -14.13
N ILE A 71 9.12 11.66 -14.32
CA ILE A 71 8.45 10.36 -14.20
C ILE A 71 7.96 10.13 -12.76
N TYR A 72 8.78 10.48 -11.77
CA TYR A 72 8.44 10.29 -10.35
C TYR A 72 7.56 11.41 -9.77
N THR A 73 7.59 12.62 -10.35
CA THR A 73 6.89 13.81 -9.83
C THR A 73 5.41 13.59 -9.50
N PRO A 74 4.60 12.91 -10.33
CA PRO A 74 3.20 12.67 -10.00
C PRO A 74 3.05 11.85 -8.72
N THR A 75 3.90 10.85 -8.52
CA THR A 75 3.94 10.03 -7.31
C THR A 75 4.43 10.83 -6.12
N GLY A 76 5.52 11.59 -6.27
CA GLY A 76 6.09 12.40 -5.19
C GLY A 76 5.12 13.45 -4.62
N LEU A 77 4.35 14.11 -5.49
CA LEU A 77 3.36 15.11 -5.08
C LEU A 77 2.21 14.55 -4.23
N ASN A 78 1.92 13.26 -4.37
CA ASN A 78 0.75 12.61 -3.78
C ASN A 78 1.17 11.73 -2.59
N PHE A 79 2.12 10.84 -2.83
CA PHE A 79 2.51 9.81 -1.86
C PHE A 79 3.76 10.17 -1.04
N GLY A 80 4.47 11.24 -1.38
CA GLY A 80 5.65 11.71 -0.65
C GLY A 80 6.97 11.15 -1.20
N ALA A 81 8.01 11.12 -0.37
CA ALA A 81 9.38 10.77 -0.78
C ALA A 81 9.51 9.34 -1.35
N PRO A 82 10.54 9.07 -2.19
CA PRO A 82 10.80 7.74 -2.74
C PRO A 82 10.88 6.65 -1.67
N SER A 83 10.04 5.64 -1.80
CA SER A 83 10.03 4.43 -0.96
C SER A 83 10.06 3.19 -1.86
N TYR A 84 10.50 2.04 -1.31
CA TYR A 84 10.48 0.77 -2.05
C TYR A 84 9.10 0.51 -2.66
N GLN A 85 8.05 0.74 -1.88
CA GLN A 85 6.67 0.52 -2.31
C GLN A 85 6.28 1.43 -3.48
N TYR A 86 6.49 2.75 -3.39
CA TYR A 86 6.04 3.66 -4.46
C TYR A 86 6.79 3.43 -5.76
N ILE A 87 8.08 3.06 -5.67
CA ILE A 87 8.86 2.63 -6.84
C ILE A 87 8.33 1.29 -7.35
N ALA A 88 8.10 0.31 -6.47
CA ALA A 88 7.57 -0.99 -6.85
C ALA A 88 6.19 -0.89 -7.52
N SER A 89 5.29 -0.01 -7.06
CA SER A 89 3.98 0.21 -7.70
C SER A 89 4.08 0.94 -9.04
N LEU A 90 5.06 1.84 -9.22
CA LEU A 90 5.31 2.52 -10.50
C LEU A 90 5.92 1.59 -11.55
N PHE A 91 6.80 0.70 -11.11
CA PHE A 91 7.51 -0.25 -11.95
C PHE A 91 6.97 -1.67 -11.78
N ALA A 92 5.73 -1.79 -11.25
CA ALA A 92 5.08 -3.06 -11.13
C ALA A 92 4.90 -3.62 -12.53
N THR A 93 5.25 -4.87 -12.75
CA THR A 93 5.02 -5.53 -14.03
C THR A 93 3.55 -5.95 -14.20
N ASP A 94 2.69 -5.68 -13.19
CA ASP A 94 1.23 -5.84 -13.29
C ASP A 94 0.69 -4.54 -13.87
N MET A 95 0.28 -4.63 -15.14
CA MET A 95 -0.22 -3.46 -15.87
C MET A 95 -1.55 -2.96 -15.30
N LEU A 96 -2.35 -3.81 -14.65
CA LEU A 96 -3.56 -3.39 -13.97
C LEU A 96 -3.19 -2.60 -12.71
N GLU A 97 -2.39 -3.14 -11.81
CA GLU A 97 -1.99 -2.44 -10.57
C GLU A 97 -1.28 -1.11 -10.88
N THR A 98 -0.37 -1.10 -11.85
CA THR A 98 0.29 0.14 -12.30
C THR A 98 -0.72 1.13 -12.87
N LYS A 99 -1.67 0.68 -13.70
CA LYS A 99 -2.72 1.53 -14.26
C LYS A 99 -3.62 2.07 -13.16
N GLU A 100 -4.07 1.23 -12.23
CA GLU A 100 -4.92 1.61 -11.10
C GLU A 100 -4.19 2.62 -10.19
N PHE A 101 -2.90 2.40 -9.92
CA PHE A 101 -2.04 3.33 -9.18
C PHE A 101 -1.92 4.69 -9.89
N LEU A 102 -1.64 4.70 -11.20
CA LEU A 102 -1.53 5.92 -11.99
C LEU A 102 -2.87 6.66 -12.10
N LEU A 103 -4.01 5.95 -12.18
CA LEU A 103 -5.34 6.54 -12.24
C LEU A 103 -5.79 7.19 -10.92
N GLN A 104 -5.21 6.80 -9.80
CA GLN A 104 -5.46 7.45 -8.50
C GLN A 104 -4.80 8.84 -8.41
N ILE A 105 -3.84 9.15 -9.28
CA ILE A 105 -3.09 10.41 -9.23
C ILE A 105 -3.87 11.52 -9.96
N PRO A 106 -4.08 12.70 -9.33
CA PRO A 106 -4.75 13.82 -9.98
C PRO A 106 -4.03 14.32 -11.24
N ILE A 107 -4.80 14.72 -12.26
CA ILE A 107 -4.30 15.26 -13.53
C ILE A 107 -3.35 16.45 -13.32
N SER A 108 -3.58 17.28 -12.29
CA SER A 108 -2.71 18.41 -11.95
C SER A 108 -1.27 17.99 -11.66
N SER A 109 -1.06 16.81 -11.07
CA SER A 109 0.26 16.29 -10.75
C SER A 109 1.04 15.94 -12.02
N TYR A 110 0.35 15.37 -13.02
CA TYR A 110 0.92 15.12 -14.34
C TYR A 110 1.23 16.42 -15.10
N LEU A 111 0.37 17.43 -14.99
CA LEU A 111 0.65 18.75 -15.59
C LEU A 111 1.92 19.39 -15.02
N ILE A 112 2.10 19.32 -13.70
CA ILE A 112 3.33 19.79 -13.04
C ILE A 112 4.53 18.99 -13.54
N ALA A 113 4.44 17.65 -13.58
CA ALA A 113 5.50 16.78 -14.07
C ALA A 113 5.95 17.13 -15.50
N PHE A 114 5.02 17.31 -16.44
CA PHE A 114 5.34 17.69 -17.82
C PHE A 114 5.91 19.12 -17.92
N SER A 115 5.50 20.03 -17.03
CA SER A 115 5.98 21.41 -17.05
C SER A 115 7.47 21.53 -16.70
N ILE A 116 8.03 20.63 -15.90
CA ILE A 116 9.44 20.66 -15.46
C ILE A 116 10.42 20.64 -16.66
N PRO A 117 10.44 19.60 -17.51
CA PRO A 117 11.36 19.55 -18.66
C PRO A 117 11.06 20.64 -19.69
N ILE A 118 9.79 21.05 -19.84
CA ILE A 118 9.40 22.14 -20.74
C ILE A 118 9.99 23.47 -20.26
N LEU A 119 9.83 23.81 -18.98
CA LEU A 119 10.37 25.04 -18.39
C LEU A 119 11.90 25.07 -18.48
N ILE A 120 12.57 23.96 -18.21
CA ILE A 120 14.03 23.82 -18.35
C ILE A 120 14.46 24.01 -19.81
N PHE A 121 13.75 23.42 -20.76
CA PHE A 121 14.06 23.54 -22.18
C PHE A 121 13.82 24.95 -22.72
N VAL A 122 12.70 25.58 -22.35
CA VAL A 122 12.36 26.97 -22.70
C VAL A 122 13.38 27.93 -22.11
N GLN A 123 13.75 27.74 -20.84
CA GLN A 123 14.80 28.50 -20.14
C GLN A 123 16.13 28.44 -20.91
N TYR A 124 16.59 27.24 -21.26
CA TYR A 124 17.85 27.05 -22.01
C TYR A 124 17.79 27.66 -23.42
N LYS A 125 16.73 27.39 -24.19
CA LYS A 125 16.58 27.92 -25.55
C LYS A 125 16.50 29.44 -25.56
N SER A 126 15.85 30.03 -24.56
CA SER A 126 15.76 31.48 -24.40
C SER A 126 17.12 32.07 -24.05
N ALA A 127 17.87 31.46 -23.12
CA ALA A 127 19.23 31.88 -22.78
C ALA A 127 20.16 31.86 -24.00
N VAL A 128 20.10 30.81 -24.83
CA VAL A 128 20.89 30.71 -26.07
C VAL A 128 20.44 31.74 -27.12
N LYS A 129 19.12 31.92 -27.31
CA LYS A 129 18.56 32.84 -28.32
C LYS A 129 18.91 34.30 -28.05
N PHE A 130 18.88 34.71 -26.79
CA PHE A 130 19.15 36.10 -26.37
C PHE A 130 20.61 36.32 -25.92
N ASP A 131 21.49 35.32 -26.06
CA ASP A 131 22.90 35.30 -25.63
C ASP A 131 23.10 35.72 -24.16
N ILE A 132 22.21 35.27 -23.27
CA ILE A 132 22.25 35.61 -21.84
C ILE A 132 23.11 34.59 -21.09
N LYS A 133 24.26 35.05 -20.60
CA LYS A 133 25.28 34.22 -19.94
C LYS A 133 25.41 34.58 -18.46
N PHE A 134 24.52 34.07 -17.62
CA PHE A 134 24.54 34.32 -16.16
C PHE A 134 25.88 33.99 -15.50
N TYR A 135 26.57 32.95 -15.98
CA TYR A 135 27.86 32.51 -15.45
C TYR A 135 29.00 33.54 -15.65
N GLN A 136 28.86 34.49 -16.58
CA GLN A 136 29.85 35.56 -16.77
C GLN A 136 29.70 36.70 -15.75
N ASN A 137 28.57 36.75 -15.03
CA ASN A 137 28.35 37.73 -13.98
C ASN A 137 29.04 37.30 -12.68
N LYS A 138 30.13 37.98 -12.33
CA LYS A 138 30.93 37.69 -11.12
C LYS A 138 30.10 37.75 -9.83
N THR A 139 29.13 38.66 -9.74
CA THR A 139 28.25 38.79 -8.58
C THR A 139 27.33 37.58 -8.44
N PHE A 140 26.80 37.06 -9.56
CA PHE A 140 26.00 35.85 -9.56
C PHE A 140 26.83 34.64 -9.09
N ILE A 141 28.05 34.49 -9.60
CA ILE A 141 28.94 33.40 -9.18
C ILE A 141 29.30 33.51 -7.69
N ALA A 142 29.67 34.71 -7.21
CA ALA A 142 29.98 34.92 -5.80
C ALA A 142 28.78 34.63 -4.89
N PHE A 143 27.59 35.12 -5.25
CA PHE A 143 26.37 34.90 -4.47
C PHE A 143 25.94 33.43 -4.46
N THR A 144 25.96 32.75 -5.60
CA THR A 144 25.66 31.31 -5.66
C THR A 144 26.68 30.51 -4.86
N THR A 145 27.97 30.83 -4.95
CA THR A 145 29.03 30.18 -4.16
C THR A 145 28.83 30.39 -2.66
N LEU A 146 28.48 31.60 -2.22
CA LEU A 146 28.17 31.89 -0.82
C LEU A 146 26.91 31.16 -0.34
N LEU A 147 25.86 31.12 -1.16
CA LEU A 147 24.64 30.38 -0.87
C LEU A 147 24.90 28.88 -0.70
N PHE A 148 25.70 28.30 -1.60
CA PHE A 148 26.18 26.93 -1.42
C PHE A 148 26.97 26.86 -0.11
N ALA A 149 28.07 27.60 0.05
CA ALA A 149 28.93 27.51 1.25
C ALA A 149 28.17 27.62 2.58
N TYR A 150 27.13 28.45 2.67
CA TYR A 150 26.30 28.62 3.86
C TYR A 150 25.30 27.47 4.10
N HIS A 151 24.76 26.86 3.04
CA HIS A 151 23.76 25.78 3.14
C HIS A 151 24.34 24.37 2.98
N LEU A 152 25.64 24.25 2.78
CA LEU A 152 26.33 22.98 2.70
C LEU A 152 26.54 22.39 4.11
N PRO A 153 25.80 21.31 4.42
CA PRO A 153 26.42 19.99 4.42
C PRO A 153 26.02 19.28 3.11
N ILE A 154 26.90 19.36 2.09
CA ILE A 154 26.73 18.89 0.69
C ILE A 154 26.10 17.51 0.56
N SER A 155 26.26 16.68 1.59
CA SER A 155 25.70 15.36 1.58
C SER A 155 24.22 15.29 1.91
N SER A 156 23.58 16.06 2.80
CA SER A 156 22.34 15.53 3.43
C SER A 156 21.18 15.16 2.49
N PRO A 157 20.69 15.98 1.53
CA PRO A 157 19.56 15.57 0.68
C PRO A 157 19.97 14.61 -0.44
N LEU A 158 21.18 14.77 -1.00
CA LEU A 158 21.73 13.85 -2.00
C LEU A 158 22.08 12.49 -1.38
N LYS A 159 22.63 12.49 -0.18
CA LYS A 159 22.88 11.33 0.67
C LYS A 159 21.56 10.71 1.09
N GLU A 160 20.53 11.46 1.44
CA GLU A 160 19.22 10.88 1.74
C GLU A 160 18.59 10.24 0.50
N THR A 161 18.73 10.85 -0.68
CA THR A 161 18.28 10.28 -1.96
C THR A 161 19.08 9.03 -2.33
N VAL A 162 20.41 9.08 -2.22
CA VAL A 162 21.31 7.95 -2.50
C VAL A 162 21.12 6.85 -1.47
N ASP A 163 21.06 7.16 -0.18
CA ASP A 163 20.81 6.22 0.93
C ASP A 163 19.44 5.57 0.76
N SER A 164 18.40 6.32 0.37
CA SER A 164 17.08 5.75 0.08
C SER A 164 17.12 4.84 -1.14
N THR A 165 17.80 5.25 -2.22
CA THR A 165 17.97 4.41 -3.41
C THR A 165 18.78 3.15 -3.12
N VAL A 166 19.87 3.26 -2.36
CA VAL A 166 20.72 2.15 -1.93
C VAL A 166 19.96 1.22 -0.99
N LYS A 167 19.17 1.76 -0.05
CA LYS A 167 18.26 0.97 0.80
C LYS A 167 17.25 0.21 -0.05
N ILE A 168 16.67 0.83 -1.07
CA ILE A 168 15.73 0.17 -1.99
C ILE A 168 16.42 -0.95 -2.76
N LEU A 169 17.64 -0.74 -3.27
CA LEU A 169 18.41 -1.78 -3.97
C LEU A 169 18.83 -2.91 -3.04
N ASP A 170 19.28 -2.59 -1.82
CA ASP A 170 19.61 -3.57 -0.78
C ASP A 170 18.35 -4.36 -0.35
N GLU A 171 17.20 -3.71 -0.24
CA GLU A 171 15.93 -4.34 0.06
C GLU A 171 15.47 -5.28 -1.06
N VAL A 172 15.59 -4.88 -2.34
CA VAL A 172 15.35 -5.76 -3.50
C VAL A 172 16.29 -6.98 -3.50
N GLN A 173 17.58 -6.76 -3.22
CA GLN A 173 18.57 -7.84 -3.19
C GLN A 173 18.35 -8.78 -2.00
N LYS A 174 18.02 -8.23 -0.83
CA LYS A 174 17.64 -8.98 0.37
C LYS A 174 16.38 -9.79 0.11
N LEU A 175 15.35 -9.21 -0.48
CA LEU A 175 14.13 -9.93 -0.87
C LEU A 175 14.46 -11.16 -1.71
N LYS A 176 15.25 -11.02 -2.77
CA LYS A 176 15.65 -12.15 -3.64
C LYS A 176 16.49 -13.21 -2.95
N LYS A 177 17.35 -12.82 -2.01
CA LYS A 177 18.26 -13.75 -1.31
C LYS A 177 17.57 -14.43 -0.12
N MET A 178 16.76 -13.69 0.62
CA MET A 178 16.09 -14.11 1.85
C MET A 178 14.79 -14.86 1.58
N SER A 179 14.16 -14.65 0.42
CA SER A 179 13.01 -15.45 -0.02
C SER A 179 13.31 -16.94 -0.13
N GLN A 180 14.58 -17.32 -0.30
CA GLN A 180 15.01 -18.69 -0.47
C GLN A 180 15.54 -19.33 0.83
N SER A 181 15.86 -18.55 1.85
CA SER A 181 16.31 -19.06 3.14
C SER A 181 15.15 -19.21 4.13
N ASP A 182 15.27 -20.23 4.98
CA ASP A 182 14.38 -20.53 6.11
C ASP A 182 15.25 -20.73 7.35
N ASP A 183 15.00 -19.91 8.38
CA ASP A 183 15.73 -19.96 9.64
C ASP A 183 14.88 -20.52 10.80
N TRP A 184 13.65 -20.99 10.60
CA TRP A 184 12.79 -21.44 11.71
C TRP A 184 13.34 -22.68 12.42
N GLY A 185 14.08 -23.54 11.72
CA GLY A 185 14.53 -24.82 12.25
C GLY A 185 13.36 -25.79 12.43
N LYS A 186 13.31 -26.52 13.54
CA LYS A 186 12.23 -27.50 13.80
C LYS A 186 11.15 -26.88 14.69
N SER A 187 9.91 -26.93 14.22
CA SER A 187 8.73 -26.56 15.01
C SER A 187 7.93 -27.79 15.41
N THR A 188 7.06 -27.64 16.40
CA THR A 188 6.15 -28.68 16.87
C THR A 188 4.72 -28.17 16.95
N LEU A 189 3.76 -29.08 16.98
CA LEU A 189 2.35 -28.76 17.15
C LEU A 189 1.88 -29.14 18.55
N GLU A 190 1.29 -28.18 19.25
CA GLU A 190 0.64 -28.33 20.54
C GLU A 190 -0.73 -27.66 20.47
N ASN A 191 -1.77 -28.31 20.99
CA ASN A 191 -3.14 -27.76 20.96
C ASN A 191 -3.58 -27.30 19.54
N SER A 192 -3.31 -28.15 18.54
CA SER A 192 -3.68 -27.92 17.14
C SER A 192 -4.87 -28.80 16.76
N PRO A 193 -6.12 -28.43 17.14
CA PRO A 193 -7.27 -29.32 17.01
C PRO A 193 -7.80 -29.44 15.57
N TYR A 194 -7.51 -28.48 14.69
CA TYR A 194 -8.12 -28.42 13.36
C TYR A 194 -7.28 -29.09 12.29
N ASP A 195 -7.93 -29.69 11.29
CA ASP A 195 -7.26 -30.29 10.14
C ASP A 195 -6.98 -29.26 9.04
N ASP A 196 -7.89 -28.31 8.85
CA ASP A 196 -7.80 -27.29 7.81
C ASP A 196 -7.81 -25.88 8.41
N TYR A 197 -6.67 -25.20 8.33
CA TYR A 197 -6.51 -23.80 8.72
C TYR A 197 -6.59 -22.92 7.48
N VAL A 198 -7.53 -22.00 7.44
CA VAL A 198 -7.75 -21.10 6.29
C VAL A 198 -7.58 -19.65 6.72
N ILE A 199 -6.73 -18.92 6.01
CA ILE A 199 -6.65 -17.46 6.10
C ILE A 199 -7.24 -16.87 4.83
N VAL A 200 -8.27 -16.04 4.97
CA VAL A 200 -8.71 -15.12 3.93
C VAL A 200 -8.02 -13.79 4.16
N LEU A 201 -7.03 -13.51 3.33
CA LEU A 201 -6.27 -12.27 3.33
C LEU A 201 -6.99 -11.25 2.46
N GLY A 202 -7.66 -10.30 3.10
CA GLY A 202 -8.37 -9.18 2.51
C GLY A 202 -7.48 -8.01 2.13
N GLU A 203 -8.05 -7.08 1.37
CA GLU A 203 -7.36 -5.93 0.78
C GLU A 203 -8.15 -4.64 1.04
N SER A 204 -7.50 -3.63 1.60
CA SER A 204 -7.99 -2.23 1.69
C SER A 204 -9.33 -1.99 2.43
N ALA A 205 -9.84 -2.97 3.17
CA ALA A 205 -11.13 -2.88 3.88
C ALA A 205 -10.98 -2.27 5.28
N ARG A 206 -11.66 -1.14 5.53
CA ARG A 206 -11.71 -0.50 6.86
C ARG A 206 -12.74 -1.18 7.75
N LYS A 207 -12.37 -1.39 9.02
CA LYS A 207 -13.25 -1.99 10.03
C LYS A 207 -14.54 -1.21 10.25
N ASP A 208 -14.47 0.12 10.28
CA ASP A 208 -15.59 1.00 10.63
C ASP A 208 -16.72 1.03 9.58
N TYR A 209 -16.46 0.49 8.39
CA TYR A 209 -17.45 0.28 7.34
C TYR A 209 -18.11 -1.10 7.36
N HIS A 210 -17.83 -1.96 8.34
CA HIS A 210 -18.43 -3.29 8.46
C HIS A 210 -19.60 -3.27 9.46
N HIS A 211 -20.77 -3.78 9.05
CA HIS A 211 -21.95 -3.88 9.93
C HIS A 211 -21.66 -4.66 11.22
N ALA A 212 -20.84 -5.71 11.11
CA ALA A 212 -20.43 -6.56 12.23
C ALA A 212 -19.70 -5.80 13.34
N TYR A 213 -19.22 -4.58 13.06
CA TYR A 213 -18.53 -3.68 14.00
C TYR A 213 -19.36 -2.43 14.33
N GLY A 214 -20.65 -2.40 13.97
CA GLY A 214 -21.58 -1.32 14.29
C GLY A 214 -21.88 -0.33 13.17
N TYR A 215 -21.37 -0.55 11.94
CA TYR A 215 -21.75 0.28 10.79
C TYR A 215 -23.26 0.13 10.50
N PRO A 216 -24.05 1.20 10.28
CA PRO A 216 -25.51 1.11 10.18
C PRO A 216 -26.07 0.38 8.94
N ILE A 217 -25.27 0.14 7.91
CA ILE A 217 -25.70 -0.55 6.70
C ILE A 217 -25.29 -2.01 6.78
N GLU A 218 -26.26 -2.92 6.66
CA GLU A 218 -26.07 -4.37 6.71
C GLU A 218 -25.27 -4.92 5.51
N ASN A 219 -23.95 -4.75 5.56
CA ASN A 219 -23.03 -5.20 4.52
C ASN A 219 -22.14 -6.38 4.93
N THR A 220 -22.27 -6.91 6.15
CA THR A 220 -21.53 -8.11 6.58
C THR A 220 -22.44 -9.12 7.29
N PRO A 221 -23.51 -9.61 6.65
CA PRO A 221 -24.48 -10.51 7.28
C PRO A 221 -23.86 -11.83 7.79
N PHE A 222 -22.89 -12.42 7.09
CA PHE A 222 -22.23 -13.66 7.53
C PHE A 222 -21.41 -13.43 8.80
N MET A 223 -20.53 -12.42 8.82
CA MET A 223 -19.75 -12.10 10.02
C MET A 223 -20.62 -11.69 11.21
N SER A 224 -21.77 -11.03 10.96
CA SER A 224 -22.67 -10.58 12.02
C SER A 224 -23.40 -11.73 12.71
N ASN A 225 -23.66 -12.83 12.00
CA ASN A 225 -24.47 -13.96 12.50
C ASN A 225 -23.67 -15.22 12.80
N SER A 226 -22.39 -15.27 12.44
CA SER A 226 -21.54 -16.43 12.67
C SER A 226 -21.20 -16.61 14.14
N LYS A 227 -21.23 -17.87 14.59
CA LYS A 227 -20.74 -18.29 15.90
C LYS A 227 -19.22 -18.35 15.81
N GLY A 228 -18.54 -17.28 16.19
CA GLY A 228 -17.10 -17.13 16.06
C GLY A 228 -16.61 -15.93 16.88
N ILE A 229 -15.35 -15.53 16.70
CA ILE A 229 -14.72 -14.44 17.44
C ILE A 229 -14.51 -13.25 16.51
N LEU A 230 -15.01 -12.08 16.90
CA LEU A 230 -14.79 -10.79 16.26
C LEU A 230 -13.90 -9.91 17.15
N ILE A 231 -12.80 -9.39 16.61
CA ILE A 231 -11.87 -8.53 17.34
C ILE A 231 -12.02 -7.08 16.88
N ASP A 232 -12.62 -6.25 17.73
CA ASP A 232 -12.77 -4.82 17.54
C ASP A 232 -11.60 -4.06 18.18
N GLY A 233 -10.54 -3.87 17.39
CA GLY A 233 -9.32 -3.16 17.82
C GLY A 233 -8.03 -3.67 17.21
N PHE A 234 -8.10 -4.52 16.18
CA PHE A 234 -6.94 -4.95 15.42
C PHE A 234 -6.38 -3.82 14.54
N ARG A 235 -5.06 -3.60 14.64
CA ARG A 235 -4.35 -2.57 13.89
C ARG A 235 -3.34 -3.16 12.93
N SER A 236 -3.42 -2.82 11.64
CA SER A 236 -2.44 -3.29 10.65
C SER A 236 -1.01 -2.83 10.97
N ALA A 237 0.00 -3.55 10.50
CA ALA A 237 1.40 -3.18 10.69
C ALA A 237 1.89 -2.09 9.71
N GLY A 238 1.07 -1.72 8.73
CA GLY A 238 1.43 -0.74 7.69
C GLY A 238 0.21 -0.14 7.02
N THR A 239 0.42 0.91 6.23
CA THR A 239 -0.66 1.69 5.61
C THR A 239 -1.05 1.23 4.21
N ASN A 240 -0.43 0.15 3.74
CA ASN A 240 -0.62 -0.43 2.42
C ASN A 240 -0.14 -1.89 2.42
N THR A 241 -0.49 -2.65 1.39
CA THR A 241 -0.22 -4.09 1.25
C THR A 241 1.25 -4.44 1.53
N VAL A 242 2.19 -3.78 0.87
CA VAL A 242 3.62 -4.09 1.00
C VAL A 242 4.15 -3.76 2.39
N SER A 243 3.87 -2.56 2.90
CA SER A 243 4.36 -2.13 4.22
C SER A 243 3.74 -2.93 5.37
N SER A 244 2.48 -3.37 5.20
CA SER A 244 1.75 -4.14 6.21
C SER A 244 2.13 -5.61 6.18
N LEU A 245 1.94 -6.28 5.03
CA LEU A 245 2.08 -7.74 4.96
C LEU A 245 3.51 -8.22 5.08
N ARG A 246 4.51 -7.42 4.67
CA ARG A 246 5.91 -7.80 4.92
C ARG A 246 6.22 -7.93 6.41
N LEU A 247 5.54 -7.14 7.25
CA LEU A 247 5.70 -7.17 8.70
C LEU A 247 4.79 -8.22 9.32
N MET A 248 3.53 -8.29 8.93
CA MET A 248 2.55 -9.23 9.49
C MET A 248 2.89 -10.69 9.17
N LEU A 249 3.38 -10.97 7.96
CA LEU A 249 3.68 -12.34 7.50
C LEU A 249 5.13 -12.76 7.74
N THR A 250 5.90 -11.99 8.51
CA THR A 250 7.23 -12.37 9.01
C THR A 250 7.28 -12.20 10.52
N LEU A 251 8.39 -12.62 11.15
CA LEU A 251 8.68 -12.26 12.54
C LEU A 251 9.52 -10.96 12.53
N PRO A 252 8.90 -9.77 12.59
CA PRO A 252 9.61 -8.53 12.34
C PRO A 252 10.44 -8.11 13.56
N ASN A 253 11.42 -7.23 13.32
CA ASN A 253 11.92 -6.38 14.40
C ASN A 253 10.86 -5.31 14.71
N LYS A 254 10.14 -5.48 15.83
CA LYS A 254 9.01 -4.63 16.22
C LYS A 254 9.41 -3.20 16.57
N GLU A 255 10.63 -2.98 17.09
CA GLU A 255 11.13 -1.63 17.42
C GLU A 255 11.43 -0.82 16.15
N LYS A 256 12.08 -1.46 15.17
CA LYS A 256 12.50 -0.81 13.92
C LYS A 256 11.46 -0.87 12.81
N TRP A 257 10.45 -1.73 12.95
CA TRP A 257 9.46 -2.04 11.91
C TRP A 257 10.14 -2.56 10.64
N GLU A 258 11.07 -3.49 10.83
CA GLU A 258 11.84 -4.13 9.76
C GLU A 258 11.42 -5.59 9.63
N PRO A 259 11.06 -6.06 8.41
CA PRO A 259 10.66 -7.45 8.20
C PRO A 259 11.85 -8.40 8.31
N ASN A 260 11.59 -9.66 8.67
CA ASN A 260 12.58 -10.73 8.61
C ASN A 260 12.12 -11.84 7.68
N TYR A 261 12.48 -11.75 6.41
CA TYR A 261 12.03 -12.69 5.37
C TYR A 261 12.51 -14.15 5.57
N ASN A 262 13.54 -14.38 6.39
CA ASN A 262 13.99 -15.73 6.76
C ASN A 262 13.08 -16.39 7.78
N LEU A 263 12.26 -15.60 8.47
CA LEU A 263 11.30 -16.04 9.48
C LEU A 263 9.89 -15.72 9.00
N SER A 264 9.52 -16.29 7.85
CA SER A 264 8.19 -16.09 7.25
C SER A 264 7.12 -16.99 7.88
N LEU A 265 5.87 -16.56 7.85
CA LEU A 265 4.75 -17.37 8.34
C LEU A 265 4.62 -18.70 7.59
N ILE A 266 4.83 -18.70 6.29
CA ILE A 266 4.69 -19.90 5.47
C ILE A 266 5.78 -20.92 5.82
N ASP A 267 7.03 -20.48 5.97
CA ASP A 267 8.11 -21.37 6.42
C ASP A 267 7.86 -21.88 7.85
N LEU A 268 7.32 -21.05 8.75
CA LEU A 268 6.95 -21.48 10.11
C LEU A 268 5.96 -22.64 10.06
N VAL A 269 4.89 -22.49 9.29
CA VAL A 269 3.85 -23.50 9.13
C VAL A 269 4.42 -24.80 8.53
N LYS A 270 5.28 -24.69 7.52
CA LYS A 270 5.98 -25.84 6.91
C LYS A 270 6.92 -26.52 7.90
N SER A 271 7.65 -25.76 8.71
CA SER A 271 8.56 -26.28 9.72
C SER A 271 7.85 -27.09 10.82
N ALA A 272 6.52 -26.94 10.95
CA ALA A 272 5.65 -27.72 11.82
C ALA A 272 5.01 -28.94 11.12
N GLY A 273 5.35 -29.21 9.85
CA GLY A 273 4.87 -30.36 9.07
C GLY A 273 3.48 -30.18 8.45
N ILE A 274 2.98 -28.95 8.30
CA ILE A 274 1.68 -28.65 7.71
C ILE A 274 1.84 -28.34 6.21
N LYS A 275 1.01 -28.95 5.35
CA LYS A 275 1.02 -28.68 3.90
C LYS A 275 0.41 -27.30 3.63
N THR A 276 1.11 -26.47 2.87
CA THR A 276 0.74 -25.08 2.61
C THR A 276 0.23 -24.85 1.19
N TYR A 277 -0.83 -24.05 1.07
CA TYR A 277 -1.44 -23.64 -0.20
C TYR A 277 -1.61 -22.11 -0.22
N TRP A 278 -1.28 -21.46 -1.33
CA TRP A 278 -1.55 -20.05 -1.53
C TRP A 278 -2.32 -19.82 -2.84
N LEU A 279 -3.57 -19.38 -2.73
CA LEU A 279 -4.44 -19.07 -3.85
C LEU A 279 -4.66 -17.56 -3.88
N SER A 280 -4.41 -16.91 -5.01
CA SER A 280 -4.39 -15.45 -5.10
C SER A 280 -5.13 -14.92 -6.32
N ASN A 281 -6.03 -13.96 -6.09
CA ASN A 281 -6.61 -13.12 -7.14
C ASN A 281 -5.72 -11.88 -7.43
N GLN A 282 -4.78 -11.57 -6.55
CA GLN A 282 -3.72 -10.60 -6.86
C GLN A 282 -2.64 -11.22 -7.75
N GLY A 283 -1.98 -10.39 -8.55
CA GLY A 283 -1.00 -10.80 -9.55
C GLY A 283 0.28 -11.40 -8.98
N MET A 284 0.90 -12.30 -9.73
CA MET A 284 2.30 -12.70 -9.55
C MET A 284 3.02 -12.50 -10.88
N LEU A 285 4.07 -11.70 -10.82
CA LEU A 285 4.82 -11.24 -11.98
C LEU A 285 5.99 -12.17 -12.31
N GLY A 286 6.67 -12.61 -11.25
CA GLY A 286 7.70 -13.62 -11.16
C GLY A 286 7.73 -14.13 -9.71
N GLU A 287 8.41 -15.24 -9.43
CA GLU A 287 8.39 -15.90 -8.11
C GLU A 287 8.85 -14.98 -6.94
N PHE A 288 9.46 -13.82 -7.22
CA PHE A 288 10.10 -12.93 -6.23
C PHE A 288 9.90 -11.41 -6.45
N ASP A 289 8.88 -10.99 -7.20
CA ASP A 289 8.79 -9.60 -7.68
C ASP A 289 8.27 -8.58 -6.66
N THR A 290 7.38 -9.00 -5.75
CA THR A 290 6.99 -8.21 -4.57
C THR A 290 7.24 -9.02 -3.29
N PRO A 291 7.34 -8.38 -2.12
CA PRO A 291 7.50 -9.12 -0.86
C PRO A 291 6.36 -10.11 -0.62
N VAL A 292 5.14 -9.77 -1.04
CA VAL A 292 3.96 -10.64 -0.87
C VAL A 292 4.01 -11.83 -1.82
N SER A 293 4.32 -11.62 -3.11
CA SER A 293 4.46 -12.73 -4.06
C SER A 293 5.63 -13.64 -3.69
N SER A 294 6.70 -13.07 -3.15
CA SER A 294 7.86 -13.80 -2.63
C SER A 294 7.55 -14.62 -1.37
N LEU A 295 6.62 -14.17 -0.52
CA LEU A 295 6.16 -14.94 0.64
C LEU A 295 5.19 -16.04 0.20
N ALA A 296 4.34 -15.75 -0.79
CA ALA A 296 3.43 -16.71 -1.39
C ALA A 296 4.17 -17.87 -2.09
N SER A 297 5.28 -17.59 -2.79
CA SER A 297 6.08 -18.61 -3.48
C SER A 297 6.78 -19.61 -2.55
N LYS A 298 6.86 -19.32 -1.24
CA LYS A 298 7.34 -20.28 -0.23
C LYS A 298 6.32 -21.39 0.08
N ALA A 299 5.05 -21.23 -0.30
CA ALA A 299 4.03 -22.25 -0.10
C ALA A 299 4.30 -23.48 -0.97
N ASP A 300 3.86 -24.66 -0.52
CA ASP A 300 4.09 -25.90 -1.27
C ASP A 300 3.31 -25.94 -2.58
N GLU A 301 2.15 -25.29 -2.65
CA GLU A 301 1.35 -25.14 -3.86
C GLU A 301 0.87 -23.70 -4.00
N THR A 302 0.99 -23.13 -5.21
CA THR A 302 0.50 -21.79 -5.52
C THR A 302 -0.46 -21.77 -6.71
N ILE A 303 -1.56 -21.02 -6.59
CA ILE A 303 -2.54 -20.83 -7.66
C ILE A 303 -2.86 -19.34 -7.77
N PHE A 304 -2.23 -18.69 -8.75
CA PHE A 304 -2.56 -17.32 -9.13
C PHE A 304 -3.57 -17.33 -10.26
N LEU A 305 -4.64 -16.54 -10.15
CA LEU A 305 -5.60 -16.34 -11.24
C LEU A 305 -4.97 -15.53 -12.38
N LYS A 306 -4.14 -14.55 -12.02
CA LYS A 306 -3.33 -13.74 -12.93
C LYS A 306 -1.95 -14.39 -13.09
N LYS A 307 -1.75 -15.21 -14.14
CA LYS A 307 -0.45 -15.87 -14.44
C LYS A 307 0.34 -15.16 -15.54
N GLY A 308 1.65 -15.02 -15.29
CA GLY A 308 2.69 -15.05 -16.33
C GLY A 308 2.90 -13.78 -17.14
N GLY A 309 3.02 -12.61 -16.50
CA GLY A 309 3.34 -11.34 -17.18
C GLY A 309 2.45 -11.05 -18.40
N SER A 310 1.29 -11.71 -18.48
CA SER A 310 0.43 -11.64 -19.63
C SER A 310 -0.21 -10.27 -19.59
N PHE A 311 -0.17 -9.56 -20.72
CA PHE A 311 -0.80 -8.26 -20.97
C PHE A 311 -2.33 -8.23 -20.71
N ASN A 312 -2.90 -9.30 -20.15
CA ASN A 312 -4.30 -9.39 -19.76
C ASN A 312 -4.52 -8.63 -18.45
N SER A 313 -5.03 -7.41 -18.59
CA SER A 313 -5.61 -6.58 -17.54
C SER A 313 -6.96 -7.13 -17.02
N THR A 314 -7.13 -8.45 -16.94
CA THR A 314 -8.41 -9.07 -16.60
C THR A 314 -8.66 -8.89 -15.11
N ASN A 315 -9.73 -8.15 -14.80
CA ASN A 315 -10.24 -7.94 -13.46
C ASN A 315 -11.07 -9.17 -13.05
N PHE A 316 -10.39 -10.21 -12.57
CA PHE A 316 -11.03 -11.44 -12.10
C PHE A 316 -11.85 -11.18 -10.83
N SER A 317 -12.95 -11.91 -10.68
CA SER A 317 -13.75 -11.85 -9.47
C SER A 317 -13.07 -12.65 -8.36
N ASP A 318 -13.16 -12.17 -7.11
CA ASP A 318 -12.72 -12.97 -5.96
C ASP A 318 -13.44 -14.32 -5.88
N PHE A 319 -14.66 -14.41 -6.40
CA PHE A 319 -15.38 -15.69 -6.50
C PHE A 319 -14.70 -16.73 -7.40
N ASP A 320 -13.81 -16.32 -8.31
CA ASP A 320 -13.05 -17.23 -9.17
C ASP A 320 -12.02 -18.06 -8.37
N LEU A 321 -11.72 -17.69 -7.12
CA LEU A 321 -10.94 -18.51 -6.20
C LEU A 321 -11.74 -19.70 -5.66
N LEU A 322 -13.07 -19.61 -5.57
CA LEU A 322 -13.90 -20.65 -4.96
C LEU A 322 -13.78 -22.02 -5.65
N PRO A 323 -13.81 -22.14 -7.00
CA PRO A 323 -13.59 -23.43 -7.65
C PRO A 323 -12.16 -23.97 -7.49
N LYS A 324 -11.17 -23.09 -7.27
CA LYS A 324 -9.78 -23.52 -7.01
C LYS A 324 -9.64 -24.04 -5.58
N PHE A 325 -10.28 -23.35 -4.63
CA PHE A 325 -10.36 -23.76 -3.24
C PHE A 325 -11.06 -25.12 -3.08
N ALA A 326 -12.19 -25.33 -3.76
CA ALA A 326 -12.88 -26.62 -3.78
C ALA A 326 -11.95 -27.77 -4.22
N LYS A 327 -11.16 -27.58 -5.29
CA LYS A 327 -10.17 -28.57 -5.74
C LYS A 327 -9.10 -28.88 -4.71
N VAL A 328 -8.64 -27.87 -3.96
CA VAL A 328 -7.70 -28.08 -2.85
C VAL A 328 -8.34 -28.91 -1.75
N LEU A 329 -9.62 -28.66 -1.44
CA LEU A 329 -10.37 -29.43 -0.45
C LEU A 329 -10.59 -30.89 -0.88
N GLU A 330 -10.88 -31.13 -2.16
CA GLU A 330 -11.12 -32.45 -2.76
C GLU A 330 -9.86 -33.33 -2.81
N ASN A 331 -8.67 -32.74 -2.92
CA ASN A 331 -7.41 -33.47 -2.93
C ASN A 331 -7.16 -34.14 -1.58
N PRO A 332 -7.14 -35.50 -1.50
CA PRO A 332 -6.91 -36.19 -0.25
C PRO A 332 -5.49 -35.93 0.25
N ILE A 333 -5.36 -35.61 1.54
CA ILE A 333 -4.05 -35.52 2.20
C ILE A 333 -4.06 -36.26 3.53
N GLN A 334 -2.89 -36.76 3.93
CA GLN A 334 -2.64 -37.18 5.30
C GLN A 334 -2.08 -35.97 6.07
N GLY A 335 -2.69 -35.61 7.20
CA GLY A 335 -2.28 -34.48 8.02
C GLY A 335 -3.07 -33.19 7.77
N LYS A 336 -2.47 -32.07 8.16
CA LYS A 336 -3.11 -30.74 8.22
C LYS A 336 -2.82 -29.90 6.97
N ARG A 337 -3.74 -29.01 6.63
CA ARG A 337 -3.58 -28.00 5.58
C ARG A 337 -3.58 -26.60 6.18
N PHE A 338 -2.75 -25.74 5.62
CA PHE A 338 -2.81 -24.30 5.81
C PHE A 338 -3.02 -23.64 4.46
N ILE A 339 -4.12 -22.91 4.29
CA ILE A 339 -4.58 -22.40 3.01
C ILE A 339 -4.75 -20.89 3.11
N VAL A 340 -4.04 -20.14 2.28
CA VAL A 340 -4.22 -18.70 2.14
C VAL A 340 -5.05 -18.42 0.90
N LEU A 341 -6.15 -17.69 1.07
CA LEU A 341 -7.00 -17.13 0.03
C LEU A 341 -6.78 -15.61 0.00
N HIS A 342 -5.97 -15.14 -0.95
CA HIS A 342 -5.62 -13.74 -1.10
C HIS A 342 -6.55 -13.07 -2.13
N ILE A 343 -7.46 -12.23 -1.64
CA ILE A 343 -8.50 -11.58 -2.45
C ILE A 343 -8.10 -10.16 -2.88
N TYR A 344 -8.78 -9.62 -3.88
CA TYR A 344 -8.63 -8.23 -4.32
C TYR A 344 -9.51 -7.28 -3.49
N GLY A 345 -10.58 -7.79 -2.87
CA GLY A 345 -11.29 -7.13 -1.77
C GLY A 345 -11.81 -5.73 -2.10
N SER A 346 -11.50 -4.78 -1.23
CA SER A 346 -11.94 -3.38 -1.31
C SER A 346 -10.85 -2.44 -1.85
N HIS A 347 -9.92 -2.96 -2.66
CA HIS A 347 -8.86 -2.19 -3.31
C HIS A 347 -9.42 -0.93 -4.01
N PRO A 348 -8.65 0.19 -4.06
CA PRO A 348 -9.04 1.39 -4.80
C PRO A 348 -9.55 1.11 -6.22
N LEU A 349 -10.39 2.02 -6.73
CA LEU A 349 -11.30 1.77 -7.86
C LEU A 349 -12.37 0.73 -7.50
N ALA A 350 -13.01 0.93 -6.35
CA ALA A 350 -13.95 -0.03 -5.76
C ALA A 350 -15.12 -0.43 -6.68
N CYS A 351 -15.52 0.41 -7.64
CA CYS A 351 -16.59 0.07 -8.59
C CYS A 351 -16.20 -1.08 -9.53
N ASP A 352 -14.92 -1.17 -9.89
CA ASP A 352 -14.40 -2.27 -10.71
C ASP A 352 -14.48 -3.60 -9.92
N ARG A 353 -14.47 -3.56 -8.59
CA ARG A 353 -14.56 -4.75 -7.72
C ARG A 353 -15.95 -5.37 -7.67
N VAL A 354 -16.97 -4.62 -8.09
CA VAL A 354 -18.39 -4.98 -7.98
C VAL A 354 -19.10 -4.96 -9.34
N GLU A 355 -18.39 -5.02 -10.46
CA GLU A 355 -19.03 -5.10 -11.80
C GLU A 355 -19.91 -6.36 -11.95
N ASP A 356 -19.51 -7.44 -11.28
CA ASP A 356 -20.21 -8.74 -11.22
C ASP A 356 -21.10 -8.89 -9.96
N TYR A 357 -21.29 -7.82 -9.18
CA TYR A 357 -21.98 -7.88 -7.89
C TYR A 357 -22.95 -6.70 -7.69
N PRO A 358 -24.18 -6.92 -7.19
CA PRO A 358 -25.13 -5.83 -7.03
C PRO A 358 -24.65 -4.81 -6.00
N LYS A 359 -24.75 -3.52 -6.35
CA LYS A 359 -24.56 -2.43 -5.36
C LYS A 359 -25.64 -2.50 -4.28
N ILE A 360 -25.29 -2.08 -3.07
CA ILE A 360 -26.23 -2.07 -1.92
C ILE A 360 -27.40 -1.11 -2.19
N PHE A 361 -27.12 0.08 -2.71
CA PHE A 361 -28.13 1.05 -3.09
C PHE A 361 -28.13 1.30 -4.60
N ASP A 362 -29.28 1.72 -5.11
CA ASP A 362 -29.37 2.38 -6.41
C ASP A 362 -28.71 3.76 -6.29
N ASP A 363 -27.76 4.07 -7.17
CA ASP A 363 -27.01 5.34 -7.15
C ASP A 363 -27.94 6.56 -7.29
N ASN A 364 -29.12 6.40 -7.90
CA ASN A 364 -30.11 7.47 -8.02
C ASN A 364 -30.84 7.80 -6.70
N LYS A 365 -30.73 6.92 -5.68
CA LYS A 365 -31.40 7.07 -4.38
C LYS A 365 -30.49 7.62 -3.29
N ILE A 366 -29.21 7.85 -3.60
CA ILE A 366 -28.21 8.39 -2.68
C ILE A 366 -27.66 9.71 -3.23
N ALA A 367 -27.00 10.50 -2.40
CA ALA A 367 -26.35 11.71 -2.88
C ALA A 367 -25.24 11.35 -3.90
N PRO A 368 -25.18 12.01 -5.08
CA PRO A 368 -24.22 11.65 -6.14
C PRO A 368 -22.75 11.57 -5.69
N LYS A 369 -22.36 12.41 -4.72
CA LYS A 369 -21.03 12.41 -4.12
C LYS A 369 -20.62 11.09 -3.45
N TYR A 370 -21.58 10.22 -3.15
CA TYR A 370 -21.38 8.93 -2.48
C TYR A 370 -21.47 7.72 -3.42
N GLY A 371 -21.58 7.91 -4.75
CA GLY A 371 -21.62 6.78 -5.69
C GLY A 371 -20.41 5.85 -5.58
N TYR A 372 -19.20 6.40 -5.40
CA TYR A 372 -18.00 5.60 -5.16
C TYR A 372 -18.03 4.89 -3.80
N LEU A 373 -18.48 5.58 -2.74
CA LEU A 373 -18.66 4.97 -1.41
C LEU A 373 -19.66 3.80 -1.46
N ASN A 374 -20.74 3.89 -2.25
CA ASN A 374 -21.67 2.79 -2.47
C ASN A 374 -20.97 1.56 -3.08
N CYS A 375 -20.08 1.75 -4.07
CA CYS A 375 -19.24 0.68 -4.59
C CYS A 375 -18.33 0.08 -3.50
N TYR A 376 -17.66 0.94 -2.70
CA TYR A 376 -16.77 0.52 -1.61
C TYR A 376 -17.49 -0.37 -0.58
N ILE A 377 -18.62 0.07 -0.03
CA ILE A 377 -19.37 -0.76 0.94
C ILE A 377 -19.99 -2.01 0.32
N SER A 378 -20.27 -1.99 -0.99
CA SER A 378 -20.74 -3.17 -1.73
C SER A 378 -19.62 -4.20 -1.93
N SER A 379 -18.37 -3.76 -2.10
CA SER A 379 -17.20 -4.65 -2.15
C SER A 379 -16.96 -5.37 -0.82
N ILE A 380 -17.23 -4.70 0.31
CA ILE A 380 -17.22 -5.33 1.65
C ILE A 380 -18.32 -6.40 1.74
N LYS A 381 -19.52 -6.14 1.20
CA LYS A 381 -20.60 -7.13 1.14
C LYS A 381 -20.27 -8.33 0.26
N LYS A 382 -19.66 -8.10 -0.90
CA LYS A 382 -19.14 -9.15 -1.76
C LYS A 382 -18.10 -10.01 -1.02
N THR A 383 -17.21 -9.37 -0.26
CA THR A 383 -16.20 -10.06 0.57
C THR A 383 -16.87 -10.92 1.64
N ASP A 384 -17.86 -10.40 2.38
CA ASP A 384 -18.62 -11.17 3.37
C ASP A 384 -19.33 -12.38 2.75
N GLU A 385 -19.88 -12.25 1.54
CA GLU A 385 -20.44 -13.38 0.80
C GLU A 385 -19.37 -14.39 0.36
N PHE A 386 -18.18 -13.94 -0.03
CA PHE A 386 -17.05 -14.81 -0.31
C PHE A 386 -16.67 -15.61 0.95
N LEU A 387 -16.56 -14.96 2.11
CA LEU A 387 -16.29 -15.63 3.39
C LEU A 387 -17.35 -16.69 3.72
N LYS A 388 -18.63 -16.38 3.51
CA LYS A 388 -19.73 -17.33 3.67
C LYS A 388 -19.54 -18.57 2.81
N ARG A 389 -19.23 -18.40 1.52
CA ARG A 389 -19.06 -19.51 0.57
C ARG A 389 -17.82 -20.37 0.88
N VAL A 390 -16.74 -19.74 1.37
CA VAL A 390 -15.55 -20.48 1.87
C VAL A 390 -15.93 -21.32 3.09
N TYR A 391 -16.63 -20.72 4.06
CA TYR A 391 -17.10 -21.43 5.26
C TYR A 391 -18.06 -22.59 4.91
N GLU A 392 -18.97 -22.39 3.96
CA GLU A 392 -19.88 -23.45 3.49
C GLU A 392 -19.11 -24.64 2.88
N GLN A 393 -18.11 -24.39 2.03
CA GLN A 393 -17.27 -25.46 1.48
C GLN A 393 -16.45 -26.19 2.54
N LEU A 394 -15.93 -25.47 3.55
CA LEU A 394 -15.24 -26.06 4.70
C LEU A 394 -16.19 -26.95 5.52
N LYS A 395 -17.42 -26.48 5.75
CA LYS A 395 -18.46 -27.23 6.46
C LYS A 395 -18.87 -28.48 5.69
N GLU A 396 -19.04 -28.40 4.38
CA GLU A 396 -19.31 -29.56 3.53
C GLU A 396 -18.17 -30.58 3.58
N ASN A 397 -16.92 -30.11 3.52
CA ASN A 397 -15.74 -30.97 3.67
C ASN A 397 -15.65 -31.62 5.06
N ASN A 398 -16.04 -30.90 6.12
CA ASN A 398 -16.12 -31.45 7.47
C ASN A 398 -17.17 -32.57 7.56
N LEU A 399 -18.35 -32.38 6.97
CA LEU A 399 -19.41 -33.39 6.98
C LEU A 399 -19.04 -34.61 6.13
N LYS A 400 -18.40 -34.41 4.97
CA LYS A 400 -18.07 -35.48 4.01
C LYS A 400 -16.83 -36.27 4.40
N ASN A 401 -15.80 -35.59 4.87
CA ASN A 401 -14.46 -36.16 5.07
C ASN A 401 -14.00 -36.11 6.54
N HIS A 402 -14.86 -35.67 7.47
CA HIS A 402 -14.56 -35.53 8.91
C HIS A 402 -13.34 -34.65 9.23
N ARG A 403 -13.02 -33.71 8.33
CA ARG A 403 -11.92 -32.76 8.53
C ARG A 403 -12.40 -31.53 9.28
N THR A 404 -11.91 -31.32 10.49
CA THR A 404 -12.22 -30.13 11.29
C THR A 404 -11.51 -28.90 10.71
N PHE A 405 -12.03 -27.69 10.95
CA PHE A 405 -11.47 -26.50 10.33
C PHE A 405 -11.54 -25.26 11.22
N SER A 406 -10.66 -24.30 10.92
CA SER A 406 -10.76 -22.93 11.39
C SER A 406 -10.42 -21.97 10.28
N MET A 407 -11.20 -20.90 10.15
CA MET A 407 -11.04 -19.83 9.18
C MET A 407 -10.80 -18.50 9.90
N VAL A 408 -9.85 -17.72 9.40
CA VAL A 408 -9.56 -16.34 9.83
C VAL A 408 -9.69 -15.41 8.64
N TYR A 409 -10.34 -14.27 8.83
CA TYR A 409 -10.38 -13.16 7.88
C TYR A 409 -9.78 -11.91 8.53
N PHE A 410 -8.91 -11.22 7.78
CA PHE A 410 -8.45 -9.88 8.11
C PHE A 410 -8.17 -9.09 6.83
N SER A 411 -8.20 -7.75 6.91
CA SER A 411 -7.71 -6.90 5.82
C SER A 411 -6.24 -6.54 6.06
N ASP A 412 -5.44 -6.44 5.01
CA ASP A 412 -4.04 -6.04 5.09
C ASP A 412 -3.85 -4.61 5.65
N HIS A 413 -4.68 -3.66 5.23
CA HIS A 413 -4.80 -2.28 5.68
C HIS A 413 -6.19 -1.72 5.36
N GLY A 414 -6.48 -0.51 5.83
CA GLY A 414 -7.63 0.31 5.45
C GLY A 414 -7.25 1.42 4.48
N LEU A 415 -8.20 2.30 4.15
CA LEU A 415 -8.00 3.44 3.25
C LEU A 415 -8.36 4.75 3.97
N CYS A 416 -8.15 5.87 3.28
CA CYS A 416 -8.67 7.15 3.75
C CYS A 416 -9.62 7.81 2.76
N HIS A 417 -10.51 8.65 3.27
CA HIS A 417 -11.33 9.50 2.42
C HIS A 417 -10.49 10.61 1.81
N GLN A 418 -10.70 10.82 0.52
CA GLN A 418 -10.23 11.99 -0.21
C GLN A 418 -11.41 12.60 -0.96
N GLN A 419 -11.67 13.89 -0.73
CA GLN A 419 -12.67 14.63 -1.49
C GLN A 419 -12.05 15.14 -2.80
N ASP A 420 -12.62 14.75 -3.94
CA ASP A 420 -12.33 15.40 -5.22
C ASP A 420 -13.18 16.67 -5.32
N GLU A 421 -12.58 17.84 -5.09
CA GLU A 421 -13.27 19.13 -5.13
C GLU A 421 -13.84 19.47 -6.52
N LYS A 422 -13.27 18.92 -7.61
CA LYS A 422 -13.73 19.22 -8.97
C LYS A 422 -14.97 18.42 -9.36
N GLN A 423 -15.02 17.16 -8.94
CA GLN A 423 -16.15 16.27 -9.23
C GLN A 423 -17.16 16.21 -8.08
N ASN A 424 -16.81 16.77 -6.92
CA ASN A 424 -17.55 16.66 -5.67
C ASN A 424 -17.86 15.20 -5.31
N ILE A 425 -16.88 14.30 -5.49
CA ILE A 425 -16.98 12.87 -5.20
C ILE A 425 -16.08 12.53 -4.02
N LEU A 426 -16.56 11.66 -3.14
CA LEU A 426 -15.75 11.07 -2.07
C LEU A 426 -15.08 9.79 -2.55
N LEU A 427 -13.75 9.81 -2.63
CA LEU A 427 -12.93 8.66 -3.02
C LEU A 427 -12.27 8.01 -1.81
N PHE A 428 -11.87 6.75 -1.97
CA PHE A 428 -11.03 6.02 -1.01
C PHE A 428 -9.75 5.62 -1.72
N ASN A 429 -8.61 6.01 -1.15
CA ASN A 429 -7.30 5.66 -1.67
C ASN A 429 -6.25 5.72 -0.55
N GLN A 430 -4.99 5.50 -0.95
CA GLN A 430 -3.82 5.53 -0.07
C GLN A 430 -3.10 6.89 -0.08
N ASN A 431 -3.68 7.91 -0.73
CA ASN A 431 -3.06 9.21 -0.98
C ASN A 431 -3.23 10.17 0.21
N CYS A 432 -3.20 9.65 1.43
CA CYS A 432 -3.14 10.46 2.62
C CYS A 432 -2.61 9.65 3.82
N PHE A 433 -2.21 10.35 4.88
CA PHE A 433 -1.81 9.71 6.13
C PHE A 433 -2.97 9.76 7.12
N SER A 434 -3.90 8.79 7.04
CA SER A 434 -5.00 8.63 8.01
C SER A 434 -4.78 7.46 8.97
N ARG A 435 -5.17 7.63 10.24
CA ARG A 435 -5.15 6.54 11.24
C ARG A 435 -6.03 5.36 10.83
N GLU A 436 -7.02 5.60 9.97
CA GLU A 436 -7.94 4.58 9.46
C GLU A 436 -7.28 3.58 8.51
N HIS A 437 -6.08 3.87 7.99
CA HIS A 437 -5.26 2.85 7.31
C HIS A 437 -4.92 1.68 8.22
N HIS A 438 -4.85 1.92 9.53
CA HIS A 438 -4.58 0.87 10.50
C HIS A 438 -5.85 0.20 11.01
N ASN A 439 -7.04 0.75 10.80
CA ASN A 439 -8.28 0.24 11.38
C ASN A 439 -8.90 -0.86 10.52
N ILE A 440 -8.53 -2.12 10.77
CA ILE A 440 -8.88 -3.27 9.92
C ILE A 440 -9.74 -4.32 10.65
N PRO A 441 -10.60 -5.06 9.94
CA PRO A 441 -11.37 -6.16 10.53
C PRO A 441 -10.45 -7.34 10.88
N LEU A 442 -10.81 -8.07 11.94
CA LEU A 442 -10.25 -9.38 12.28
C LEU A 442 -11.37 -10.29 12.81
N PHE A 443 -11.58 -11.41 12.13
CA PHE A 443 -12.67 -12.34 12.42
C PHE A 443 -12.20 -13.80 12.30
N LYS A 444 -12.59 -14.64 13.27
CA LYS A 444 -12.33 -16.07 13.30
C LYS A 444 -13.64 -16.84 13.39
N VAL A 445 -13.74 -17.95 12.67
CA VAL A 445 -14.81 -18.94 12.84
C VAL A 445 -14.26 -20.36 12.65
N SER A 446 -14.69 -21.28 13.49
CA SER A 446 -14.21 -22.67 13.53
C SER A 446 -15.37 -23.66 13.50
N SER A 447 -15.07 -24.93 13.14
CA SER A 447 -16.08 -25.99 13.05
C SER A 447 -16.78 -26.33 14.37
N ASP A 448 -16.17 -25.97 15.50
CA ASP A 448 -16.62 -26.24 16.86
C ASP A 448 -17.13 -24.99 17.61
N ASP A 449 -17.15 -23.82 16.97
CA ASP A 449 -17.66 -22.60 17.62
C ASP A 449 -19.18 -22.69 17.81
N THR A 450 -19.63 -22.54 19.07
CA THR A 450 -21.04 -22.69 19.45
C THR A 450 -21.75 -21.36 19.73
N GLU A 451 -20.98 -20.30 19.97
CA GLU A 451 -21.43 -18.96 20.34
C GLU A 451 -20.66 -17.88 19.58
N ARG A 452 -21.27 -16.69 19.45
CA ARG A 452 -20.59 -15.49 18.91
C ARG A 452 -19.96 -14.71 20.06
N LYS A 453 -18.69 -14.33 19.90
CA LYS A 453 -17.94 -13.49 20.83
C LYS A 453 -17.44 -12.25 20.12
N GLU A 454 -17.47 -11.13 20.82
CA GLU A 454 -16.94 -9.86 20.35
C GLU A 454 -16.05 -9.29 21.45
N TYR A 455 -14.79 -9.04 21.12
CA TYR A 455 -13.83 -8.47 22.04
C TYR A 455 -13.37 -7.10 21.55
N LYS A 456 -13.59 -6.08 22.38
CA LYS A 456 -13.16 -4.70 22.13
C LYS A 456 -11.79 -4.48 22.76
N VAL A 457 -10.76 -4.96 22.10
CA VAL A 457 -9.39 -5.01 22.62
C VAL A 457 -8.38 -4.64 21.56
N PHE A 458 -7.31 -3.97 21.99
CA PHE A 458 -6.22 -3.61 21.08
C PHE A 458 -5.40 -4.84 20.71
N LYS A 459 -5.21 -5.05 19.40
CA LYS A 459 -4.32 -6.08 18.84
C LYS A 459 -3.38 -5.45 17.81
N SER A 460 -2.09 -5.72 17.93
CA SER A 460 -1.07 -5.17 17.03
C SER A 460 -0.77 -6.11 15.87
N GLY A 461 -0.78 -5.59 14.64
CA GLY A 461 -0.37 -6.33 13.45
C GLY A 461 1.09 -6.77 13.49
N LEU A 462 1.94 -6.14 14.32
CA LEU A 462 3.31 -6.58 14.55
C LEU A 462 3.41 -7.89 15.34
N ASN A 463 2.33 -8.29 16.02
CA ASN A 463 2.19 -9.58 16.69
C ASN A 463 1.48 -10.63 15.82
N PHE A 464 1.13 -10.29 14.57
CA PHE A 464 0.25 -11.14 13.75
C PHE A 464 0.81 -12.54 13.53
N LEU A 465 2.08 -12.68 13.13
CA LEU A 465 2.69 -14.00 12.91
C LEU A 465 2.64 -14.87 14.17
N GLU A 466 2.96 -14.29 15.33
CA GLU A 466 2.96 -15.02 16.61
C GLU A 466 1.54 -15.44 17.00
N GLY A 467 0.55 -14.56 16.82
CA GLY A 467 -0.83 -14.92 17.08
C GLY A 467 -1.41 -15.94 16.09
N ILE A 468 -0.99 -15.95 14.83
CA ILE A 468 -1.33 -17.03 13.89
C ILE A 468 -0.64 -18.33 14.31
N ALA A 469 0.61 -18.27 14.76
CA ALA A 469 1.30 -19.44 15.30
C ALA A 469 0.55 -20.01 16.51
N HIS A 470 0.09 -19.15 17.43
CA HIS A 470 -0.75 -19.54 18.57
C HIS A 470 -2.07 -20.18 18.12
N TRP A 471 -2.78 -19.56 17.16
CA TRP A 471 -4.02 -20.07 16.60
C TRP A 471 -3.88 -21.45 15.94
N VAL A 472 -2.78 -21.68 15.22
CA VAL A 472 -2.50 -22.98 14.60
C VAL A 472 -2.00 -24.01 15.63
N GLY A 473 -1.45 -23.55 16.76
CA GLY A 473 -0.83 -24.40 17.77
C GLY A 473 0.64 -24.69 17.49
N ILE A 474 1.36 -23.81 16.78
CA ILE A 474 2.78 -23.99 16.46
C ILE A 474 3.65 -23.50 17.62
N LYS A 475 4.57 -24.35 18.08
CA LYS A 475 5.63 -24.00 19.02
C LYS A 475 6.99 -24.00 18.34
N ASN A 476 7.75 -22.93 18.58
CA ASN A 476 9.10 -22.73 18.10
C ASN A 476 9.87 -21.86 19.10
N PRO A 477 11.15 -22.14 19.42
CA PRO A 477 11.94 -21.37 20.39
C PRO A 477 12.11 -19.88 20.09
N LYS A 478 11.84 -19.44 18.84
CA LYS A 478 11.99 -18.04 18.41
C LYS A 478 10.73 -17.19 18.62
N LEU A 479 9.59 -17.80 18.95
CA LEU A 479 8.31 -17.10 19.09
C LEU A 479 8.08 -16.65 20.54
N ASN A 480 7.42 -15.50 20.72
CA ASN A 480 6.71 -15.23 21.96
C ASN A 480 5.41 -16.05 21.96
N HIS A 481 5.22 -16.90 22.98
CA HIS A 481 4.05 -17.77 23.10
C HIS A 481 2.87 -17.13 23.86
N GLU A 482 3.04 -15.91 24.37
CA GLU A 482 1.97 -15.17 25.07
C GLU A 482 1.00 -14.47 24.10
N GLU A 483 1.38 -14.29 22.83
CA GLU A 483 0.56 -13.55 21.87
C GLU A 483 -0.62 -14.40 21.39
N ASP A 484 -1.84 -13.91 21.63
CA ASP A 484 -3.08 -14.52 21.13
C ASP A 484 -3.96 -13.45 20.48
N LEU A 485 -4.10 -13.51 19.15
CA LEU A 485 -4.93 -12.58 18.39
C LEU A 485 -6.42 -12.67 18.76
N PHE A 486 -6.88 -13.81 19.26
CA PHE A 486 -8.30 -14.09 19.49
C PHE A 486 -8.69 -14.13 20.97
N SER A 487 -7.80 -13.69 21.86
CA SER A 487 -8.12 -13.52 23.28
C SER A 487 -8.89 -12.22 23.55
N ASN A 488 -9.51 -12.14 24.74
CA ASN A 488 -10.17 -10.94 25.24
C ASN A 488 -9.19 -10.00 25.98
N GLU A 489 -7.89 -10.21 25.86
CA GLU A 489 -6.85 -9.37 26.47
C GLU A 489 -6.26 -8.45 25.40
N SER A 490 -5.93 -7.21 25.78
CA SER A 490 -5.23 -6.31 24.87
C SER A 490 -3.74 -6.64 24.82
N ASP A 491 -3.11 -6.44 23.66
CA ASP A 491 -1.66 -6.55 23.55
C ASP A 491 -0.98 -5.49 24.42
N LYS A 492 0.18 -5.85 24.99
CA LYS A 492 0.86 -5.03 26.00
C LYS A 492 1.48 -3.75 25.43
N ASP A 493 1.82 -3.74 24.15
CA ASP A 493 2.54 -2.64 23.50
C ASP A 493 2.02 -2.40 22.08
N ASP A 494 1.98 -1.14 21.67
CA ASP A 494 1.64 -0.70 20.31
C ASP A 494 2.88 -0.48 19.43
N PHE A 495 4.07 -0.70 19.99
CA PHE A 495 5.40 -0.55 19.38
C PHE A 495 5.58 0.82 18.71
N GLY A 496 5.01 1.86 19.32
CA GLY A 496 5.12 3.24 18.88
C GLY A 496 4.17 3.63 17.75
N LEU A 497 3.15 2.82 17.44
CA LEU A 497 2.14 3.15 16.43
C LEU A 497 1.41 4.46 16.77
N GLN A 498 0.96 4.65 18.03
CA GLN A 498 0.26 5.86 18.43
C GLN A 498 1.15 7.10 18.28
N LYS A 499 2.44 6.98 18.59
CA LYS A 499 3.41 8.06 18.38
C LYS A 499 3.52 8.41 16.90
N ARG A 500 3.65 7.42 16.01
CA ARG A 500 3.69 7.63 14.56
C ARG A 500 2.42 8.32 14.06
N ILE A 501 1.25 7.89 14.53
CA ILE A 501 -0.05 8.50 14.22
C ILE A 501 -0.04 9.98 14.62
N ASN A 502 0.35 10.29 15.85
CA ASN A 502 0.34 11.66 16.37
C ASN A 502 1.31 12.61 15.61
N GLU A 503 2.45 12.08 15.15
CA GLU A 503 3.51 12.87 14.51
C GLU A 503 3.31 13.06 13.00
N LYS A 504 2.83 12.04 12.29
CA LYS A 504 2.86 12.00 10.81
C LYS A 504 1.48 12.05 10.14
N TYR A 505 0.41 11.74 10.87
CA TYR A 505 -0.91 11.54 10.27
C TYR A 505 -1.79 12.78 10.45
N ARG A 506 -2.79 12.90 9.58
CA ARG A 506 -3.79 13.97 9.64
C ARG A 506 -4.54 13.91 10.96
N LYS A 507 -4.88 15.08 11.49
CA LYS A 507 -5.49 15.24 12.81
C LYS A 507 -7.01 15.20 12.79
N ASP A 508 -7.61 15.48 11.64
CA ASP A 508 -9.05 15.40 11.46
C ASP A 508 -9.50 13.93 11.51
N ASP A 509 -10.63 13.69 12.16
CA ASP A 509 -11.23 12.37 12.21
C ASP A 509 -11.95 12.10 10.88
N ASP A 510 -11.74 10.90 10.34
CA ASP A 510 -12.24 10.47 9.04
C ASP A 510 -13.33 9.40 9.18
N PRO A 511 -14.44 9.62 9.92
CA PRO A 511 -15.33 8.55 10.33
C PRO A 511 -16.11 7.96 9.15
N ALA A 512 -16.53 6.70 9.29
CA ALA A 512 -17.46 6.07 8.36
C ALA A 512 -18.75 6.91 8.16
N ILE A 513 -19.21 6.95 6.92
CA ILE A 513 -20.34 7.77 6.48
C ILE A 513 -21.53 6.88 6.18
N ASP A 514 -22.66 7.15 6.83
CA ASP A 514 -23.94 6.51 6.50
C ASP A 514 -24.55 7.15 5.24
N ILE A 515 -24.80 6.31 4.23
CA ILE A 515 -25.36 6.73 2.93
C ILE A 515 -26.77 6.22 2.70
N ARG A 516 -27.45 5.69 3.72
CA ARG A 516 -28.83 5.23 3.57
C ARG A 516 -29.70 6.37 3.01
N PRO A 517 -30.54 6.10 1.99
CA PRO A 517 -31.47 7.09 1.47
C PRO A 517 -32.34 7.66 2.60
N ASN A 518 -32.55 8.98 2.61
CA ASN A 518 -33.48 9.60 3.56
C ASN A 518 -34.90 9.10 3.27
N ILE A 519 -35.41 8.19 4.11
CA ILE A 519 -36.77 7.63 4.01
C ILE A 519 -37.84 8.73 4.17
N ASN A 520 -37.49 9.89 4.75
CA ASN A 520 -38.38 11.02 4.99
C ASN A 520 -38.34 12.12 3.92
N ALA A 521 -37.69 11.89 2.76
CA ALA A 521 -37.56 12.89 1.69
C ALA A 521 -38.45 12.61 0.45
N GLN A 522 -39.47 11.76 0.60
CA GLN A 522 -40.49 11.51 -0.43
C GLN A 522 -41.77 12.30 -0.17
#